data_AF-A0A7J7KRX3-F1
#
_entry.id   AF-A0A7J7KRX3-F1
#
_cell.length_a   1.000
_cell.length_b   1.000
_cell.length_c   1.000
_cell.angle_alpha   90.00
_cell.angle_beta   90.00
_cell.angle_gamma   90.00
#
_symmetry.space_group_name_H-M   'P 1'
#
loop_
_entity.id
_entity.type
_entity.pdbx_description
1 polymer ?
#
loop_
_entity_poly.entity_id
_entity_poly.type
_entity_poly.pdbx_seq_one_letter_code
_entity_poly.pdbx_strand_id
1 'polypeptide(L)'
;MGCMQCEIEQCDGTVGYGGMPDETGETTLDAMIMDGPTHDVGAVGGLRRVKQAISVARAVMTHTTHTMLVGDAATRRVGDSPITGAGAYVEQGVGGAVSTGDGDIMMRFVPSFHAVMLMSSGMKPGAAVKTAVNKITEKYPHFFGALLAVDMNGNIGAACNGMEQFPYTYRTSKDSEVKSVMINCSLSIG
;
A
#
# COMPACT_ATOMS: atom_id res chain seq x y z
N MET A 1 7.53 11.66 9.70
CA MET A 1 6.87 11.58 8.38
C MET A 1 6.57 10.12 8.12
N GLY A 2 5.29 9.78 8.03
CA GLY A 2 4.75 8.44 7.83
C GLY A 2 3.25 8.58 7.51
N CYS A 3 2.50 7.47 7.42
CA CYS A 3 1.09 7.49 7.00
C CYS A 3 0.20 8.49 7.77
N MET A 4 0.42 8.63 9.09
CA MET A 4 -0.31 9.58 9.93
C MET A 4 -0.11 11.06 9.51
N GLN A 5 1.06 11.42 8.99
CA GLN A 5 1.30 12.79 8.52
C GLN A 5 0.39 13.08 7.31
N CYS A 6 0.30 12.15 6.37
CA CYS A 6 -0.56 12.29 5.20
C CYS A 6 -2.05 12.32 5.58
N GLU A 7 -2.47 11.58 6.61
CA GLU A 7 -3.84 11.65 7.13
C GLU A 7 -4.19 13.03 7.71
N ILE A 8 -3.21 13.75 8.26
CA ILE A 8 -3.38 15.09 8.86
C ILE A 8 -3.28 16.19 7.80
N GLU A 9 -2.28 16.10 6.91
CA GLU A 9 -1.93 17.13 5.93
C GLU A 9 -2.72 17.03 4.61
N GLN A 10 -3.44 15.94 4.38
CA GLN A 10 -4.21 15.71 3.15
C GLN A 10 -3.34 15.83 1.88
N CYS A 11 -2.19 15.14 1.84
CA CYS A 11 -1.15 15.35 0.83
C CYS A 11 -1.63 15.30 -0.63
N ASP A 12 -2.64 14.49 -0.94
CA ASP A 12 -3.23 14.35 -2.27
C ASP A 12 -4.77 14.29 -2.28
N GLY A 13 -5.41 14.49 -1.13
CA GLY A 13 -6.86 14.38 -0.97
C GLY A 13 -7.42 12.95 -1.09
N THR A 14 -6.59 11.90 -1.07
CA THR A 14 -7.05 10.50 -1.09
C THR A 14 -6.90 9.80 0.27
N VAL A 15 -6.06 10.34 1.16
CA VAL A 15 -5.75 9.75 2.47
C VAL A 15 -6.24 10.63 3.62
N GLY A 16 -6.93 10.02 4.59
CA GLY A 16 -7.35 10.69 5.83
C GLY A 16 -8.66 11.46 5.75
N TYR A 17 -8.98 12.20 6.83
CA TYR A 17 -10.24 12.96 6.92
C TYR A 17 -10.37 13.95 5.76
N GLY A 18 -11.54 13.98 5.12
CA GLY A 18 -11.77 14.81 3.92
C GLY A 18 -11.23 14.22 2.62
N GLY A 19 -10.74 12.97 2.64
CA GLY A 19 -10.43 12.21 1.44
C GLY A 19 -11.63 11.96 0.54
N MET A 20 -11.38 11.53 -0.70
CA MET A 20 -12.43 11.28 -1.71
C MET A 20 -13.61 10.47 -1.13
N PRO A 21 -14.84 11.03 -1.17
CA PRO A 21 -16.00 10.35 -0.62
C PRO A 21 -16.47 9.20 -1.51
N ASP A 22 -17.25 8.29 -0.93
CA ASP A 22 -17.99 7.27 -1.66
C ASP A 22 -19.12 7.89 -2.53
N GLU A 23 -19.84 7.04 -3.27
CA GLU A 23 -20.94 7.44 -4.15
C GLU A 23 -22.11 8.16 -3.43
N THR A 24 -22.14 8.11 -2.09
CA THR A 24 -23.14 8.81 -1.25
C THR A 24 -22.62 10.13 -0.67
N GLY A 25 -21.37 10.50 -0.99
CA GLY A 25 -20.74 11.71 -0.45
C GLY A 25 -20.14 11.52 0.94
N GLU A 26 -20.00 10.28 1.42
CA GLU A 26 -19.44 9.97 2.74
C GLU A 26 -17.97 9.57 2.66
N THR A 27 -17.11 10.16 3.48
CA THR A 27 -15.71 9.74 3.59
C THR A 27 -15.58 8.57 4.56
N THR A 28 -15.01 7.47 4.07
CA THR A 28 -14.64 6.29 4.86
C THR A 28 -13.15 6.04 4.75
N LEU A 29 -12.52 5.61 5.85
CA LEU A 29 -11.08 5.36 5.88
C LEU A 29 -10.76 3.88 6.08
N ASP A 30 -9.76 3.45 5.32
CA ASP A 30 -9.14 2.13 5.37
C ASP A 30 -7.66 2.30 5.72
N ALA A 31 -7.12 1.45 6.59
CA ALA A 31 -5.69 1.45 6.92
C ALA A 31 -5.24 0.09 7.43
N MET A 32 -3.95 -0.23 7.24
CA MET A 32 -3.30 -1.34 7.91
C MET A 32 -1.89 -1.02 8.36
N ILE A 33 -1.42 -1.76 9.35
CA ILE A 33 -0.04 -1.81 9.82
C ILE A 33 0.37 -3.27 10.00
N MET A 34 1.61 -3.59 9.66
CA MET A 34 2.19 -4.92 9.81
C MET A 34 3.56 -4.81 10.47
N ASP A 35 3.83 -5.67 11.45
CA ASP A 35 5.13 -5.83 12.08
C ASP A 35 5.87 -7.03 11.49
N GLY A 36 7.05 -6.78 10.91
CA GLY A 36 7.82 -7.80 10.18
C GLY A 36 8.35 -8.96 11.03
N PRO A 37 8.88 -8.73 12.25
CA PRO A 37 9.43 -9.81 13.09
C PRO A 37 8.38 -10.74 13.71
N THR A 38 7.22 -10.20 14.08
CA THR A 38 6.14 -10.97 14.75
C THR A 38 5.09 -11.48 13.78
N HIS A 39 5.02 -10.88 12.57
CA HIS A 39 3.91 -10.98 11.63
C HIS A 39 2.58 -10.48 12.19
N ASP A 40 2.61 -9.72 13.30
CA ASP A 40 1.40 -9.09 13.84
C ASP A 40 0.88 -8.05 12.85
N VAL A 41 -0.44 -8.01 12.71
CA VAL A 41 -1.12 -7.09 11.80
C VAL A 41 -2.31 -6.48 12.51
N GLY A 42 -2.49 -5.18 12.31
CA GLY A 42 -3.73 -4.49 12.61
C GLY A 42 -4.26 -3.79 11.38
N ALA A 43 -5.55 -3.98 11.10
CA ALA A 43 -6.22 -3.39 9.96
C ALA A 43 -7.62 -2.89 10.32
N VAL A 44 -8.05 -1.85 9.63
CA VAL A 44 -9.39 -1.29 9.73
C VAL A 44 -9.92 -0.97 8.35
N GLY A 45 -11.19 -1.29 8.11
CA GLY A 45 -11.89 -0.95 6.87
C GLY A 45 -13.23 -0.28 7.13
N GLY A 46 -13.62 0.67 6.29
CA GLY A 46 -14.93 1.33 6.34
C GLY A 46 -15.15 2.16 7.61
N LEU A 47 -14.09 2.76 8.18
CA LEU A 47 -14.24 3.62 9.36
C LEU A 47 -14.88 4.96 8.98
N ARG A 48 -15.92 5.36 9.72
CA ARG A 48 -16.55 6.69 9.61
C ARG A 48 -16.17 7.56 10.79
N ARG A 49 -16.04 8.87 10.54
CA ARG A 49 -15.80 9.91 11.58
C ARG A 49 -14.55 9.67 12.42
N VAL A 50 -13.56 8.98 11.86
CA VAL A 50 -12.24 8.78 12.45
C VAL A 50 -11.25 9.59 11.63
N LYS A 51 -10.38 10.37 12.28
CA LYS A 51 -9.37 11.17 11.58
C LYS A 51 -8.08 10.40 11.28
N GLN A 52 -7.69 9.50 12.18
CA GLN A 52 -6.41 8.78 12.14
C GLN A 52 -6.68 7.28 12.05
N ALA A 53 -6.87 6.76 10.84
CA ALA A 53 -7.21 5.35 10.64
C ALA A 53 -6.03 4.45 10.98
N ILE A 54 -4.80 4.84 10.65
CA ILE A 54 -3.59 4.06 10.97
C ILE A 54 -3.38 3.91 12.49
N SER A 55 -3.74 4.92 13.28
CA SER A 55 -3.69 4.86 14.75
C SER A 55 -4.69 3.86 15.31
N VAL A 56 -5.88 3.76 14.70
CA VAL A 56 -6.87 2.72 15.07
C VAL A 56 -6.39 1.34 14.64
N ALA A 57 -5.84 1.19 13.44
CA ALA A 57 -5.24 -0.07 12.98
C ALA A 57 -4.14 -0.54 13.94
N ARG A 58 -3.29 0.38 14.42
CA ARG A 58 -2.29 0.06 15.46
C ARG A 58 -2.92 -0.41 16.76
N ALA A 59 -4.01 0.22 17.21
CA ALA A 59 -4.73 -0.21 18.40
C ALA A 59 -5.36 -1.61 18.23
N VAL A 60 -5.86 -1.95 17.03
CA VAL A 60 -6.33 -3.31 16.71
C VAL A 60 -5.22 -4.33 16.94
N MET A 61 -4.02 -4.05 16.42
CA MET A 61 -2.84 -4.92 16.58
C MET A 61 -2.42 -5.09 18.04
N THR A 62 -2.38 -4.01 18.83
CA THR A 62 -1.77 -4.04 20.18
C THR A 62 -2.75 -4.30 21.32
N HIS A 63 -4.04 -4.13 21.09
CA HIS A 63 -5.06 -4.16 22.14
C HIS A 63 -6.22 -5.12 21.86
N THR A 64 -6.16 -5.91 20.79
CA THR A 64 -7.16 -6.92 20.49
C THR A 64 -6.49 -8.25 20.08
N THR A 65 -7.29 -9.31 19.99
CA THR A 65 -6.86 -10.61 19.44
C THR A 65 -7.22 -10.77 17.96
N HIS A 66 -7.72 -9.70 17.33
CA HIS A 66 -8.22 -9.70 15.96
C HIS A 66 -7.25 -8.96 15.04
N THR A 67 -7.11 -9.43 13.80
CA THR A 67 -6.26 -8.79 12.78
C THR A 67 -6.94 -7.61 12.10
N MET A 68 -8.25 -7.70 11.85
CA MET A 68 -8.98 -6.69 11.08
C MET A 68 -10.32 -6.42 11.75
N LEU A 69 -10.64 -5.14 11.93
CA LEU A 69 -11.98 -4.69 12.30
C LEU A 69 -12.60 -3.90 11.16
N VAL A 70 -13.89 -4.08 10.97
CA VAL A 70 -14.60 -3.51 9.84
C VAL A 70 -15.78 -2.71 10.37
N GLY A 71 -15.85 -1.43 10.00
CA GLY A 71 -16.95 -0.55 10.36
C GLY A 71 -18.19 -0.80 9.49
N ASP A 72 -19.35 -0.33 9.95
CA ASP A 72 -20.64 -0.53 9.26
C ASP A 72 -20.63 -0.05 7.80
N ALA A 73 -19.79 0.93 7.45
CA ALA A 73 -19.70 1.45 6.08
C ALA A 73 -19.07 0.47 5.09
N ALA A 74 -18.36 -0.56 5.57
CA ALA A 74 -17.85 -1.61 4.71
C ALA A 74 -18.93 -2.51 4.11
N THR A 75 -20.19 -2.40 4.57
CA THR A 75 -21.34 -2.94 3.82
C THR A 75 -21.44 -2.38 2.40
N ARG A 76 -20.73 -1.29 2.08
CA ARG A 76 -20.60 -0.73 0.73
C ARG A 76 -19.36 -1.25 0.00
N ARG A 77 -18.16 -0.83 0.41
CA ARG A 77 -16.90 -1.14 -0.27
C ARG A 77 -15.70 -1.08 0.68
N VAL A 78 -14.72 -1.93 0.43
CA VAL A 78 -13.37 -1.90 1.05
C VAL A 78 -12.36 -2.14 -0.07
N GLY A 79 -11.26 -1.39 -0.09
CA GLY A 79 -10.19 -1.52 -1.10
C GLY A 79 -9.12 -2.56 -0.74
N ASP A 80 -7.97 -2.51 -1.42
CA ASP A 80 -6.79 -3.32 -1.09
C ASP A 80 -6.04 -2.79 0.13
N SER A 81 -6.11 -1.48 0.40
CA SER A 81 -5.37 -0.80 1.46
C SER A 81 -5.38 -1.48 2.83
N PRO A 82 -6.51 -1.99 3.36
CA PRO A 82 -6.52 -2.63 4.68
C PRO A 82 -6.33 -4.16 4.61
N ILE A 83 -6.12 -4.73 3.42
CA ILE A 83 -6.01 -6.16 3.21
C ILE A 83 -4.54 -6.57 3.18
N THR A 84 -4.12 -7.35 4.18
CA THR A 84 -2.75 -7.86 4.29
C THR A 84 -2.34 -8.62 3.04
N GLY A 85 -1.17 -8.28 2.50
CA GLY A 85 -0.67 -8.87 1.26
C GLY A 85 -1.18 -8.18 0.01
N ALA A 86 -2.34 -7.53 0.05
CA ALA A 86 -2.79 -6.69 -1.05
C ALA A 86 -2.16 -5.30 -0.92
N GLY A 87 -2.67 -4.47 -0.03
CA GLY A 87 -2.23 -3.09 0.20
C GLY A 87 -0.78 -2.97 0.70
N ALA A 88 -0.40 -3.82 1.66
CA ALA A 88 0.96 -3.87 2.19
C ALA A 88 1.35 -5.25 2.71
N TYR A 89 2.65 -5.56 2.67
CA TYR A 89 3.22 -6.76 3.28
C TYR A 89 4.68 -6.53 3.68
N VAL A 90 5.10 -7.08 4.82
CA VAL A 90 6.48 -7.00 5.32
C VAL A 90 6.91 -8.37 5.84
N GLU A 91 8.12 -8.79 5.49
CA GLU A 91 8.73 -10.04 5.95
C GLU A 91 10.15 -9.76 6.47
N GLN A 92 10.41 -10.13 7.73
CA GLN A 92 11.72 -9.95 8.34
C GLN A 92 12.77 -10.78 7.59
N GLY A 93 13.90 -10.15 7.25
CA GLY A 93 14.97 -10.81 6.50
C GLY A 93 14.77 -10.78 4.99
N VAL A 94 13.64 -10.29 4.49
CA VAL A 94 13.38 -10.10 3.05
C VAL A 94 13.22 -8.62 2.70
N GLY A 95 12.21 -7.96 3.27
CA GLY A 95 11.84 -6.60 2.90
C GLY A 95 10.34 -6.33 3.05
N GLY A 96 9.87 -5.25 2.43
CA GLY A 96 8.46 -4.88 2.43
C GLY A 96 8.01 -4.31 1.09
N ALA A 97 6.72 -4.43 0.81
CA ALA A 97 6.08 -3.85 -0.37
C ALA A 97 4.74 -3.21 0.00
N VAL A 98 4.38 -2.18 -0.75
CA VAL A 98 3.10 -1.47 -0.68
C VAL A 98 2.53 -1.28 -2.08
N SER A 99 1.21 -1.20 -2.17
CA SER A 99 0.48 -0.95 -3.42
C SER A 99 -0.44 0.26 -3.33
N THR A 100 -0.76 0.81 -4.50
CA THR A 100 -1.80 1.80 -4.71
C THR A 100 -2.46 1.56 -6.07
N GLY A 101 -3.72 1.93 -6.25
CA GLY A 101 -4.40 1.79 -7.53
C GLY A 101 -5.88 1.45 -7.41
N ASP A 102 -6.40 0.73 -8.40
CA ASP A 102 -7.73 0.14 -8.38
C ASP A 102 -7.78 -1.01 -7.37
N GLY A 103 -8.14 -0.70 -6.13
CA GLY A 103 -8.16 -1.67 -5.03
C GLY A 103 -9.00 -2.93 -5.29
N ASP A 104 -10.03 -2.86 -6.13
CA ASP A 104 -10.85 -4.02 -6.49
C ASP A 104 -10.10 -5.00 -7.39
N ILE A 105 -9.20 -4.50 -8.25
CA ILE A 105 -8.31 -5.33 -9.05
C ILE A 105 -7.11 -5.77 -8.21
N MET A 106 -6.48 -4.85 -7.47
CA MET A 106 -5.25 -5.12 -6.70
C MET A 106 -5.46 -6.27 -5.71
N MET A 107 -6.56 -6.28 -4.94
CA MET A 107 -6.80 -7.32 -3.94
C MET A 107 -6.92 -8.74 -4.52
N ARG A 108 -7.29 -8.88 -5.80
CA ARG A 108 -7.44 -10.19 -6.45
C ARG A 108 -6.10 -10.88 -6.70
N PHE A 109 -5.01 -10.13 -6.70
CA PHE A 109 -3.66 -10.63 -7.01
C PHE A 109 -2.69 -10.57 -5.83
N VAL A 110 -3.11 -9.96 -4.71
CA VAL A 110 -2.32 -9.87 -3.47
C VAL A 110 -0.87 -9.37 -3.77
N PRO A 111 -0.72 -8.24 -4.48
CA PRO A 111 0.52 -7.93 -5.18
C PRO A 111 1.67 -7.56 -4.25
N SER A 112 1.40 -6.99 -3.07
CA SER A 112 2.44 -6.70 -2.07
C SER A 112 3.06 -7.99 -1.52
N PHE A 113 2.24 -8.99 -1.18
CA PHE A 113 2.73 -10.32 -0.80
C PHE A 113 3.52 -10.96 -1.93
N HIS A 114 2.97 -10.94 -3.15
CA HIS A 114 3.62 -11.52 -4.31
C HIS A 114 5.01 -10.89 -4.55
N ALA A 115 5.13 -9.56 -4.48
CA ALA A 115 6.41 -8.87 -4.60
C ALA A 115 7.41 -9.30 -3.51
N VAL A 116 6.97 -9.42 -2.25
CA VAL A 116 7.84 -9.87 -1.15
C VAL A 116 8.26 -11.33 -1.33
N MET A 117 7.40 -12.22 -1.80
CA MET A 117 7.77 -13.62 -2.08
C MET A 117 8.76 -13.75 -3.24
N LEU A 118 8.63 -12.91 -4.27
CA LEU A 118 9.60 -12.83 -5.37
C LEU A 118 10.97 -12.36 -4.85
N MET A 119 10.99 -11.36 -3.96
CA MET A 119 12.22 -10.92 -3.28
C MET A 119 12.82 -12.02 -2.39
N SER A 120 11.98 -12.76 -1.66
CA SER A 120 12.41 -13.92 -0.87
C SER A 120 13.04 -15.01 -1.73
N SER A 121 12.67 -15.08 -3.00
CA SER A 121 13.26 -16.00 -3.99
C SER A 121 14.56 -15.46 -4.61
N GLY A 122 15.07 -14.32 -4.14
CA GLY A 122 16.33 -13.71 -4.58
C GLY A 122 16.20 -12.60 -5.63
N MET A 123 14.98 -12.19 -6.00
CA MET A 123 14.81 -11.07 -6.93
C MET A 123 15.09 -9.71 -6.28
N LYS A 124 15.67 -8.79 -7.05
CA LYS A 124 15.79 -7.40 -6.61
C LYS A 124 14.43 -6.71 -6.59
N PRO A 125 14.18 -5.73 -5.70
CA PRO A 125 12.90 -5.04 -5.55
C PRO A 125 12.27 -4.57 -6.87
N GLY A 126 13.05 -3.91 -7.74
CA GLY A 126 12.55 -3.41 -9.02
C GLY A 126 12.07 -4.50 -9.97
N ALA A 127 12.73 -5.66 -9.99
CA ALA A 127 12.29 -6.80 -10.78
C ALA A 127 11.04 -7.45 -10.17
N ALA A 128 11.01 -7.59 -8.84
CA ALA A 128 9.90 -8.19 -8.12
C ALA A 128 8.58 -7.41 -8.33
N VAL A 129 8.59 -6.08 -8.13
CA VAL A 129 7.39 -5.25 -8.34
C VAL A 129 6.96 -5.20 -9.80
N LYS A 130 7.90 -5.20 -10.75
CA LYS A 130 7.56 -5.27 -12.19
C LYS A 130 6.89 -6.60 -12.53
N THR A 131 7.40 -7.72 -12.03
CA THR A 131 6.76 -9.04 -12.22
C THR A 131 5.38 -9.11 -11.58
N ALA A 132 5.20 -8.53 -10.38
CA ALA A 132 3.91 -8.46 -9.72
C ALA A 132 2.89 -7.62 -10.51
N VAL A 133 3.27 -6.45 -11.02
CA VAL A 133 2.43 -5.61 -11.89
C VAL A 133 2.10 -6.34 -13.20
N ASN A 134 3.08 -6.98 -13.84
CA ASN A 134 2.88 -7.73 -15.07
C ASN A 134 1.87 -8.86 -14.90
N LYS A 135 1.83 -9.50 -13.71
CA LYS A 135 0.86 -10.55 -13.45
C LYS A 135 -0.60 -10.04 -13.48
N ILE A 136 -0.80 -8.78 -13.10
CA ILE A 136 -2.10 -8.11 -13.18
C ILE A 136 -2.38 -7.71 -14.63
N THR A 137 -1.40 -7.14 -15.35
CA THR A 137 -1.59 -6.71 -16.74
C THR A 137 -1.91 -7.86 -17.70
N GLU A 138 -1.46 -9.09 -17.41
CA GLU A 138 -1.87 -10.30 -18.15
C GLU A 138 -3.39 -10.46 -18.25
N LYS A 139 -4.14 -10.03 -17.23
CA LYS A 139 -5.60 -10.15 -17.17
C LYS A 139 -6.33 -8.81 -17.31
N TYR A 140 -5.71 -7.73 -16.84
CA TYR A 140 -6.27 -6.38 -16.85
C TYR A 140 -5.25 -5.39 -17.43
N PRO A 141 -4.98 -5.37 -18.75
CA PRO A 141 -3.88 -4.60 -19.34
C PRO A 141 -3.90 -3.09 -19.04
N HIS A 142 -5.08 -2.52 -18.84
CA HIS A 142 -5.28 -1.09 -18.62
C HIS A 142 -5.60 -0.73 -17.17
N PHE A 143 -5.35 -1.63 -16.21
CA PHE A 143 -5.61 -1.33 -14.80
C PHE A 143 -4.73 -0.17 -14.32
N PHE A 144 -5.28 0.67 -13.45
CA PHE A 144 -4.53 1.73 -12.79
C PHE A 144 -3.91 1.18 -11.50
N GLY A 145 -2.59 1.25 -11.37
CA GLY A 145 -1.95 0.91 -10.10
C GLY A 145 -0.43 0.93 -10.14
N ALA A 146 0.16 0.96 -8.94
CA ALA A 146 1.60 0.99 -8.73
C ALA A 146 1.99 0.21 -7.48
N LEU A 147 3.22 -0.30 -7.49
CA LEU A 147 3.87 -0.96 -6.37
C LEU A 147 5.20 -0.29 -6.06
N LEU A 148 5.53 -0.22 -4.78
CA LEU A 148 6.83 0.15 -4.25
C LEU A 148 7.31 -0.93 -3.30
N ALA A 149 8.57 -1.35 -3.42
CA ALA A 149 9.19 -2.32 -2.52
C ALA A 149 10.59 -1.88 -2.10
N VAL A 150 10.98 -2.34 -0.91
CA VAL A 150 12.32 -2.15 -0.34
C VAL A 150 12.81 -3.46 0.24
N ASP A 151 14.08 -3.81 0.02
CA ASP A 151 14.70 -4.99 0.63
C ASP A 151 15.51 -4.66 1.90
N MET A 152 15.99 -5.69 2.60
CA MET A 152 16.82 -5.54 3.81
C MET A 152 18.15 -4.81 3.58
N ASN A 153 18.61 -4.73 2.33
CA ASN A 153 19.83 -4.00 1.97
C ASN A 153 19.56 -2.52 1.68
N GLY A 154 18.29 -2.09 1.74
CA GLY A 154 17.86 -0.73 1.43
C GLY A 154 17.76 -0.46 -0.07
N ASN A 155 17.79 -1.49 -0.93
CA ASN A 155 17.47 -1.30 -2.34
C ASN A 155 15.97 -1.02 -2.48
N ILE A 156 15.60 -0.07 -3.34
CA ILE A 156 14.22 0.33 -3.57
C ILE A 156 13.86 0.05 -5.03
N GLY A 157 12.63 -0.40 -5.28
CA GLY A 157 12.10 -0.57 -6.63
C GLY A 157 10.62 -0.21 -6.68
N ALA A 158 10.18 0.39 -7.78
CA ALA A 158 8.77 0.61 -8.04
C ALA A 158 8.41 0.32 -9.50
N ALA A 159 7.15 -0.05 -9.71
CA ALA A 159 6.56 -0.29 -11.03
C ALA A 159 5.11 0.18 -11.01
N CYS A 160 4.59 0.54 -12.18
CA CYS A 160 3.27 1.14 -12.32
C CYS A 160 2.66 0.82 -13.68
N ASN A 161 1.33 0.85 -13.75
CA ASN A 161 0.52 0.64 -14.94
C ASN A 161 -0.65 1.64 -14.97
N GLY A 162 -1.09 2.03 -16.17
CA GLY A 162 -2.26 2.92 -16.33
C GLY A 162 -2.04 4.37 -15.87
N MET A 163 -0.80 4.78 -15.62
CA MET A 163 -0.39 6.14 -15.25
C MET A 163 0.74 6.59 -16.17
N GLU A 164 0.99 7.90 -16.30
CA GLU A 164 2.12 8.42 -17.08
C GLU A 164 3.40 8.41 -16.24
N GLN A 165 3.30 8.91 -15.00
CA GLN A 165 4.36 8.92 -14.02
C GLN A 165 3.86 8.54 -12.64
N PHE A 166 4.72 7.85 -11.88
CA PHE A 166 4.48 7.49 -10.49
C PHE A 166 5.52 8.16 -9.58
N PRO A 167 5.14 9.20 -8.81
CA PRO A 167 6.00 9.81 -7.80
C PRO A 167 6.09 8.94 -6.55
N TYR A 168 7.28 8.81 -5.98
CA TYR A 168 7.44 8.33 -4.61
C TYR A 168 8.57 9.08 -3.92
N THR A 169 8.55 9.06 -2.57
CA THR A 169 9.59 9.68 -1.75
C THR A 169 10.20 8.66 -0.81
N TYR A 170 11.47 8.86 -0.47
CA TYR A 170 12.15 8.04 0.53
C TYR A 170 13.19 8.86 1.29
N ARG A 171 13.56 8.38 2.47
CA ARG A 171 14.63 8.95 3.29
C ARG A 171 15.30 7.84 4.07
N THR A 172 16.63 7.75 3.96
CA THR A 172 17.42 6.82 4.77
C THR A 172 17.96 7.50 6.03
N SER A 173 18.52 6.74 6.97
CA SER A 173 19.20 7.30 8.15
C SER A 173 20.41 8.16 7.83
N LYS A 174 20.95 8.04 6.61
CA LYS A 174 22.11 8.82 6.13
C LYS A 174 21.69 10.13 5.45
N ASP A 175 20.42 10.29 5.12
CA ASP A 175 19.91 11.44 4.39
C ASP A 175 19.41 12.53 5.35
N SER A 176 19.88 13.77 5.15
CA SER A 176 19.38 14.95 5.88
C SER A 176 18.02 15.42 5.38
N GLU A 177 17.69 15.11 4.11
CA GLU A 177 16.48 15.56 3.42
C GLU A 177 15.74 14.39 2.78
N VAL A 178 14.44 14.59 2.48
CA VAL A 178 13.63 13.62 1.75
C VAL A 178 14.00 13.66 0.28
N LYS A 179 14.18 12.49 -0.33
CA LYS A 179 14.43 12.34 -1.76
C LYS A 179 13.12 12.04 -2.48
N SER A 180 12.88 12.73 -3.59
CA SER A 180 11.73 12.50 -4.48
C SER A 180 12.20 11.83 -5.77
N VAL A 181 11.49 10.80 -6.20
CA VAL A 181 11.78 10.05 -7.43
C VAL A 181 10.51 9.96 -8.27
N MET A 182 10.68 10.13 -9.57
CA MET A 182 9.62 9.97 -10.57
C MET A 182 9.94 8.74 -11.41
N ILE A 183 9.01 7.79 -11.49
CA ILE A 183 9.11 6.66 -12.42
C ILE A 183 8.22 6.91 -13.62
N ASN A 184 8.76 6.76 -14.82
CA ASN A 184 7.97 6.76 -16.04
C ASN A 184 7.29 5.40 -16.24
N CYS A 185 5.97 5.40 -16.19
CA CYS A 185 5.16 4.19 -16.32
C CYS A 185 4.89 3.86 -17.81
N SER A 186 4.95 4.87 -18.69
CA SER A 186 4.71 4.78 -20.13
C SER A 186 5.74 3.97 -20.93
N LEU A 187 6.87 3.57 -20.32
CA LEU A 187 7.98 2.85 -20.95
C LEU A 187 8.00 1.34 -20.64
N SER A 188 6.96 0.83 -19.97
CA SER A 188 6.91 -0.59 -19.57
C SER A 188 6.27 -1.52 -20.60
N ILE A 189 5.84 -0.99 -21.77
CA ILE A 189 5.36 -1.75 -22.92
C ILE A 189 6.44 -1.70 -24.02
N GLY A 190 7.40 -2.62 -23.94
CA GLY A 190 8.45 -2.84 -24.94
C GLY A 190 9.01 -4.24 -24.79
#